data_AF-A0A4P6FSJ3-F1
#
_entry.id   AF-A0A4P6FSJ3-F1
#
_cell.length_a   1.000
_cell.length_b   1.000
_cell.length_c   1.000
_cell.angle_alpha   90.00
_cell.angle_beta   90.00
_cell.angle_gamma   90.00
#
_symmetry.space_group_name_H-M   'P 1'
#
loop_
_entity.id
_entity.type
_entity.pdbx_description
1 polymer ?
#
loop_
_entity_poly.entity_id
_entity_poly.type
_entity_poly.pdbx_seq_one_letter_code
_entity_poly.pdbx_strand_id
1 'polypeptide(L)'
;MRGPGDLKTVRDLGPNVGGFYSASSAGIAAFVDEKADNWDDADNHVLFHEIAHHFMMQYRPTAYPPWYVEGFAEYVMTARFKPKTIEYGWPAQGRAAWLGQTRWLPVEKILFARPPRKGPDTASFYAQSWLIAHYMLRDAERGTKFRAYINALVHGEEPKAAFTAQFGDIDAFGRAVQAYARKGMTYTTRTRASAAVPPPVTMSTLPGSADALLLREAAMHIGVGDENAPQHLARIRAEAAKFASDPYAKRVLAEAEILYGDREKGAKLADELLGATPSDVELLYLRGMRHVLDARAAEDDAVPAYKAARGWFVRAHKADPNHFPTLARYAESLRTDGRFDSDNTMEIVLLAQQLAPQVDEISMLAASLMIMRGHFSEAEAMLLPLASSPHDEGLATAASAMLRQARAKSKSPLPDGDEPAVETASQ
;
A
#
# COMPACT_ATOMS: atom_id res chain seq x y z
N MET A 1 13.79 12.19 -0.56
CA MET A 1 13.77 13.00 -1.81
C MET A 1 14.25 14.40 -1.48
N ARG A 2 14.91 15.13 -2.41
CA ARG A 2 15.58 16.40 -2.08
C ARG A 2 14.64 17.62 -2.05
N GLY A 3 13.34 17.41 -2.21
CA GLY A 3 12.30 18.45 -2.13
C GLY A 3 10.95 18.04 -2.74
N PRO A 4 9.94 18.93 -2.68
CA PRO A 4 8.60 18.64 -3.19
C PRO A 4 8.53 18.45 -4.72
N GLY A 5 9.52 18.97 -5.45
CA GLY A 5 9.61 18.79 -6.91
C GLY A 5 9.93 17.34 -7.32
N ASP A 6 10.69 16.62 -6.49
CA ASP A 6 11.02 15.21 -6.71
C ASP A 6 9.79 14.33 -6.42
N LEU A 7 9.01 14.65 -5.37
CA LEU A 7 7.75 13.97 -5.06
C LEU A 7 6.77 14.01 -6.23
N LYS A 8 6.67 15.17 -6.89
CA LYS A 8 5.83 15.34 -8.10
C LYS A 8 6.27 14.48 -9.28
N THR A 9 7.52 14.00 -9.30
CA THR A 9 7.98 13.04 -10.33
C THR A 9 7.40 11.65 -10.11
N VAL A 10 6.95 11.35 -8.87
CA VAL A 10 6.36 10.08 -8.49
C VAL A 10 4.83 10.19 -8.45
N ARG A 11 4.28 11.18 -7.75
CA ARG A 11 2.83 11.47 -7.68
C ARG A 11 2.56 12.94 -7.35
N ASP A 12 1.61 13.57 -8.03
CA ASP A 12 1.20 14.94 -7.69
C ASP A 12 0.25 14.94 -6.48
N LEU A 13 0.82 15.20 -5.30
CA LEU A 13 0.11 15.15 -4.01
C LEU A 13 -0.42 16.51 -3.56
N GLY A 14 -0.23 17.55 -4.37
CA GLY A 14 -0.54 18.94 -3.98
C GLY A 14 0.47 19.54 -2.99
N PRO A 15 0.31 20.85 -2.66
CA PRO A 15 1.20 21.53 -1.75
C PRO A 15 0.97 21.07 -0.30
N ASN A 16 2.07 20.87 0.45
CA ASN A 16 2.12 20.52 1.90
C ASN A 16 2.00 19.02 2.27
N VAL A 17 2.18 18.11 1.31
CA VAL A 17 2.34 16.68 1.63
C VAL A 17 3.83 16.37 1.78
N GLY A 18 4.23 15.94 2.98
CA GLY A 18 5.63 15.61 3.30
C GLY A 18 6.05 14.21 2.85
N GLY A 19 5.08 13.31 2.63
CA GLY A 19 5.32 11.95 2.17
C GLY A 19 4.03 11.22 1.84
N PHE A 20 4.15 9.99 1.33
CA PHE A 20 3.04 9.08 1.13
C PHE A 20 3.50 7.62 1.07
N TYR A 21 2.62 6.72 1.48
CA TYR A 21 2.75 5.28 1.32
C TYR A 21 1.88 4.77 0.16
N SER A 22 2.39 3.77 -0.57
CA SER A 22 1.66 3.08 -1.62
C SER A 22 2.02 1.60 -1.67
N ALA A 23 1.02 0.77 -1.96
CA ALA A 23 1.15 -0.66 -2.18
C ALA A 23 0.44 -1.02 -3.49
N SER A 24 1.17 -1.63 -4.40
CA SER A 24 0.68 -2.14 -5.67
C SER A 24 1.15 -3.58 -5.87
N SER A 25 0.58 -4.26 -6.86
CA SER A 25 1.04 -5.60 -7.27
C SER A 25 2.44 -5.61 -7.90
N ALA A 26 2.98 -4.44 -8.28
CA ALA A 26 4.34 -4.29 -8.79
C ALA A 26 5.35 -3.93 -7.68
N GLY A 27 4.89 -3.33 -6.56
CA GLY A 27 5.78 -2.94 -5.48
C GLY A 27 5.10 -2.18 -4.35
N ILE A 28 5.79 -2.09 -3.22
CA ILE A 28 5.35 -1.37 -2.03
C ILE A 28 6.43 -0.38 -1.63
N ALA A 29 6.07 0.89 -1.44
CA ALA A 29 7.04 1.93 -1.14
C ALA A 29 6.45 3.06 -0.28
N ALA A 30 7.32 3.64 0.54
CA ALA A 30 7.08 4.89 1.24
C ALA A 30 8.01 5.97 0.64
N PHE A 31 7.43 7.13 0.37
CA PHE A 31 8.07 8.23 -0.32
C PHE A 31 8.06 9.45 0.59
N VAL A 32 9.22 10.01 0.89
CA VAL A 32 9.35 11.11 1.85
C VAL A 32 10.22 12.22 1.29
N ASP A 33 9.78 13.46 1.48
CA ASP A 33 10.58 14.66 1.27
C ASP A 33 11.50 14.89 2.48
N GLU A 34 12.80 14.80 2.23
CA GLU A 34 13.86 15.00 3.23
C GLU A 34 13.79 16.38 3.89
N LYS A 35 13.37 17.40 3.13
CA LYS A 35 13.24 18.77 3.64
C LYS A 35 12.00 18.97 4.51
N ALA A 36 10.95 18.17 4.30
CA ALA A 36 9.77 18.18 5.15
C ALA A 36 10.00 17.39 6.45
N ASP A 37 10.85 16.36 6.37
CA ASP A 37 11.17 15.47 7.49
C ASP A 37 12.36 15.97 8.34
N ASN A 38 13.01 17.05 7.92
CA ASN A 38 14.05 17.77 8.67
C ASN A 38 15.11 16.80 9.24
N TRP A 39 15.77 16.01 8.37
CA TRP A 39 16.64 14.87 8.72
C TRP A 39 17.76 15.12 9.76
N ASP A 40 18.07 16.38 10.09
CA ASP A 40 18.95 16.74 11.21
C ASP A 40 18.29 16.52 12.60
N ASP A 41 16.96 16.49 12.67
CA ASP A 41 16.20 16.01 13.81
C ASP A 41 16.11 14.48 13.74
N ALA A 42 16.62 13.80 14.77
CA ALA A 42 16.72 12.34 14.90
C ALA A 42 15.37 11.58 14.92
N ASP A 43 14.28 12.22 14.50
CA ASP A 43 12.90 11.81 14.75
C ASP A 43 12.20 11.21 13.50
N ASN A 44 12.67 11.46 12.25
CA ASN A 44 12.17 10.84 11.00
C ASN A 44 10.63 10.66 10.95
N HIS A 45 9.89 11.66 11.43
CA HIS A 45 8.48 11.52 11.75
C HIS A 45 7.62 11.24 10.53
N VAL A 46 7.90 11.87 9.38
CA VAL A 46 7.16 11.62 8.14
C VAL A 46 7.43 10.21 7.65
N LEU A 47 8.69 9.76 7.64
CA LEU A 47 9.01 8.39 7.28
C LEU A 47 8.34 7.37 8.20
N PHE A 48 8.36 7.59 9.51
CA PHE A 48 7.70 6.69 10.45
C PHE A 48 6.17 6.76 10.35
N HIS A 49 5.58 7.89 9.97
CA HIS A 49 4.17 8.00 9.63
C HIS A 49 3.82 7.12 8.43
N GLU A 50 4.57 7.24 7.33
CA GLU A 50 4.31 6.42 6.13
C GLU A 50 4.57 4.92 6.39
N ILE A 51 5.61 4.58 7.14
CA ILE A 51 5.88 3.20 7.57
C ILE A 51 4.79 2.70 8.53
N ALA A 52 4.12 3.56 9.29
CA ALA A 52 3.02 3.14 10.15
C ALA A 52 1.83 2.62 9.35
N HIS A 53 1.54 3.20 8.19
CA HIS A 53 0.53 2.67 7.27
C HIS A 53 0.90 1.26 6.82
N HIS A 54 2.16 1.04 6.41
CA HIS A 54 2.67 -0.30 6.09
C HIS A 54 2.50 -1.28 7.27
N PHE A 55 2.95 -0.89 8.46
CA PHE A 55 2.85 -1.72 9.66
C PHE A 55 1.39 -2.07 10.00
N MET A 56 0.47 -1.10 9.90
CA MET A 56 -0.95 -1.33 10.14
C MET A 56 -1.50 -2.39 9.18
N MET A 57 -1.27 -2.23 7.88
CA MET A 57 -1.82 -3.11 6.85
C MET A 57 -1.15 -4.49 6.83
N GLN A 58 0.16 -4.57 7.09
CA GLN A 58 0.90 -5.83 7.12
C GLN A 58 0.45 -6.75 8.25
N TYR A 59 0.23 -6.19 9.45
CA TYR A 59 0.00 -7.00 10.65
C TYR A 59 -1.45 -7.02 11.12
N ARG A 60 -2.27 -6.03 10.75
CA ARG A 60 -3.66 -5.89 11.18
C ARG A 60 -4.57 -5.35 10.05
N PRO A 61 -4.60 -5.99 8.86
CA PRO A 61 -5.41 -5.52 7.74
C PRO A 61 -6.90 -5.54 8.14
N THR A 62 -7.56 -4.39 8.13
CA THR A 62 -8.97 -4.19 8.49
C THR A 62 -9.44 -2.83 7.95
N ALA A 63 -10.75 -2.67 7.73
CA ALA A 63 -11.36 -1.37 7.43
C ALA A 63 -11.38 -0.46 8.65
N TYR A 64 -10.29 0.26 8.87
CA TYR A 64 -10.27 1.30 9.89
C TYR A 64 -10.91 2.59 9.37
N PRO A 65 -11.61 3.35 10.23
CA PRO A 65 -12.09 4.68 9.86
C PRO A 65 -10.90 5.62 9.61
N PRO A 66 -11.02 6.61 8.69
CA PRO A 66 -9.90 7.46 8.28
C PRO A 66 -9.17 8.15 9.45
N TRP A 67 -9.92 8.62 10.45
CA TRP A 67 -9.32 9.27 11.63
C TRP A 67 -8.39 8.32 12.40
N TYR A 68 -8.69 7.02 12.43
CA TYR A 68 -7.84 6.07 13.13
C TYR A 68 -6.63 5.67 12.29
N VAL A 69 -6.78 5.56 10.97
CA VAL A 69 -5.65 5.33 10.05
C VAL A 69 -4.59 6.41 10.25
N GLU A 70 -4.98 7.68 10.15
CA GLU A 70 -4.05 8.80 10.35
C GLU A 70 -3.63 8.97 11.81
N GLY A 71 -4.57 8.85 12.75
CA GLY A 71 -4.30 9.02 14.17
C GLY A 71 -3.35 7.96 14.74
N PHE A 72 -3.44 6.72 14.25
CA PHE A 72 -2.50 5.65 14.59
C PHE A 72 -1.12 5.95 14.03
N ALA A 73 -1.03 6.38 12.77
CA ALA A 73 0.25 6.72 12.14
C ALA A 73 0.97 7.82 12.93
N GLU A 74 0.26 8.90 13.28
CA GLU A 74 0.77 9.97 14.15
C GLU A 74 1.15 9.49 15.57
N TYR A 75 0.44 8.49 16.09
CA TYR A 75 0.71 7.95 17.42
C TYR A 75 2.02 7.15 17.43
N VAL A 76 2.22 6.29 16.43
CA VAL A 76 3.42 5.43 16.36
C VAL A 76 4.60 6.09 15.67
N MET A 77 4.41 7.18 14.91
CA MET A 77 5.54 7.88 14.26
C MET A 77 6.56 8.41 15.26
N THR A 78 6.17 8.57 16.53
CA THR A 78 7.06 8.96 17.63
C THR A 78 7.87 7.80 18.21
N ALA A 79 7.95 6.67 17.49
CA ALA A 79 8.64 5.48 17.94
C ALA A 79 10.14 5.72 18.13
N ARG A 80 10.68 5.22 19.24
CA ARG A 80 12.11 5.24 19.54
C ARG A 80 12.61 3.82 19.72
N PHE A 81 13.52 3.41 18.85
CA PHE A 81 14.12 2.08 18.88
C PHE A 81 15.40 2.11 19.72
N LYS A 82 15.35 1.47 20.90
CA LYS A 82 16.51 1.29 21.77
C LYS A 82 17.03 -0.15 21.65
N PRO A 83 18.26 -0.46 22.10
CA PRO A 83 18.81 -1.81 21.97
C PRO A 83 17.91 -2.93 22.54
N LYS A 84 17.25 -2.67 23.68
CA LYS A 84 16.41 -3.66 24.42
C LYS A 84 14.93 -3.33 24.46
N THR A 85 14.54 -2.10 24.16
CA THR A 85 13.16 -1.63 24.28
C THR A 85 12.75 -0.84 23.06
N ILE A 86 11.44 -0.76 22.84
CA ILE A 86 10.81 0.13 21.88
C ILE A 86 9.87 1.02 22.69
N GLU A 87 9.99 2.32 22.47
CA GLU A 87 9.06 3.31 23.03
C GLU A 87 8.20 3.87 21.90
N TYR A 88 6.93 4.15 22.16
CA TYR A 88 6.02 4.73 21.16
C TYR A 88 4.82 5.42 21.83
N GLY A 89 4.17 6.32 21.10
CA GLY A 89 3.06 7.11 21.65
C GLY A 89 3.54 8.28 22.51
N TRP A 90 4.74 8.81 22.24
CA TRP A 90 5.18 10.04 22.86
C TRP A 90 4.26 11.20 22.46
N PRO A 91 4.07 12.22 23.33
CA PRO A 91 3.38 13.44 22.94
C PRO A 91 4.11 14.09 21.76
N ALA A 92 3.50 14.09 20.58
CA ALA A 92 4.06 14.77 19.41
C ALA A 92 4.02 16.28 19.68
N GLN A 93 5.17 16.88 20.03
CA GLN A 93 5.23 18.27 20.50
C GLN A 93 4.60 19.26 19.52
N GLY A 94 4.82 19.06 18.22
CA GLY A 94 4.17 19.83 17.17
C GLY A 94 2.64 19.71 17.21
N ARG A 95 2.10 18.49 17.32
CA ARG A 95 0.64 18.25 17.39
C ARG A 95 0.03 18.82 18.68
N ALA A 96 0.73 18.68 19.81
CA ALA A 96 0.31 19.27 21.08
C ALA A 96 0.27 20.81 21.02
N ALA A 97 1.25 21.44 20.36
CA ALA A 97 1.25 22.88 20.11
C ALA A 97 0.09 23.28 19.20
N TRP A 98 -0.16 22.53 18.11
CA TRP A 98 -1.27 22.76 17.20
C TRP A 98 -2.63 22.71 17.89
N LEU A 99 -2.88 21.74 18.80
CA LEU A 99 -4.12 21.66 19.58
C LEU A 99 -4.40 22.89 20.46
N GLY A 100 -3.35 23.64 20.84
CA GLY A 100 -3.46 24.89 21.58
C GLY A 100 -3.62 26.12 20.68
N GLN A 101 -3.30 26.02 19.39
CA GLN A 101 -3.23 27.14 18.44
C GLN A 101 -4.38 27.13 17.42
N THR A 102 -4.98 25.98 17.13
CA THR A 102 -6.06 25.86 16.14
C THR A 102 -7.44 25.69 16.76
N ARG A 103 -8.45 26.05 15.97
CA ARG A 103 -9.84 25.74 16.29
C ARG A 103 -10.05 24.23 16.27
N TRP A 104 -10.59 23.72 17.37
CA TRP A 104 -11.07 22.33 17.45
C TRP A 104 -12.27 22.14 16.51
N LEU A 105 -12.23 21.07 15.72
CA LEU A 105 -13.40 20.68 14.93
C LEU A 105 -14.38 19.91 15.82
N PRO A 106 -15.70 19.97 15.54
CA PRO A 106 -16.64 19.08 16.19
C PRO A 106 -16.18 17.63 16.08
N VAL A 107 -16.16 16.89 17.19
CA VAL A 107 -15.62 15.52 17.22
C VAL A 107 -16.35 14.58 16.27
N GLU A 108 -17.65 14.82 16.05
CA GLU A 108 -18.46 14.10 15.06
C GLU A 108 -17.87 14.23 13.64
N LYS A 109 -17.33 15.40 13.27
CA LYS A 109 -16.67 15.59 11.97
C LYS A 109 -15.36 14.79 11.87
N ILE A 110 -14.66 14.59 12.98
CA ILE A 110 -13.46 13.76 12.98
C ILE A 110 -13.82 12.30 12.84
N LEU A 111 -14.81 11.84 13.60
CA LEU A 111 -15.17 10.42 13.66
C LEU A 111 -15.86 9.91 12.40
N PHE A 112 -16.69 10.73 11.74
CA PHE A 112 -17.62 10.24 10.72
C PHE A 112 -17.62 11.00 9.40
N ALA A 113 -16.93 12.15 9.29
CA ALA A 113 -16.82 12.85 8.01
C ALA A 113 -15.57 12.41 7.24
N ARG A 114 -15.57 12.69 5.93
CA ARG A 114 -14.37 12.52 5.10
C ARG A 114 -13.26 13.48 5.56
N PRO A 115 -11.98 13.05 5.53
CA PRO A 115 -10.87 13.92 5.84
C PRO A 115 -10.90 15.18 4.94
N PRO A 116 -10.70 16.38 5.52
CA PRO A 116 -10.63 17.61 4.74
C PRO A 116 -9.39 17.60 3.84
N ARG A 117 -9.60 17.78 2.52
CA ARG A 117 -8.53 17.69 1.51
C ARG A 117 -7.59 18.90 1.49
N LYS A 118 -8.04 20.09 1.93
CA LYS A 118 -7.27 21.34 1.94
C LYS A 118 -7.73 22.26 3.07
N GLY A 119 -6.86 23.17 3.46
CA GLY A 119 -7.17 24.27 4.38
C GLY A 119 -6.84 23.99 5.85
N PRO A 120 -7.15 24.93 6.75
CA PRO A 120 -6.76 24.86 8.16
C PRO A 120 -7.40 23.67 8.90
N ASP A 121 -8.56 23.20 8.44
CA ASP A 121 -9.26 22.05 9.00
C ASP A 121 -8.45 20.75 8.84
N THR A 122 -7.55 20.65 7.85
CA THR A 122 -6.65 19.50 7.66
C THR A 122 -5.71 19.33 8.85
N ALA A 123 -5.01 20.39 9.27
CA ALA A 123 -4.13 20.31 10.44
C ALA A 123 -4.89 19.92 11.71
N SER A 124 -6.09 20.47 11.93
CA SER A 124 -6.96 20.09 13.05
C SER A 124 -7.46 18.65 12.96
N PHE A 125 -7.71 18.12 11.76
CA PHE A 125 -8.10 16.72 11.57
C PHE A 125 -6.98 15.78 12.04
N TYR A 126 -5.75 15.96 11.55
CA TYR A 126 -4.61 15.13 11.96
C TYR A 126 -4.32 15.24 13.47
N ALA A 127 -4.28 16.47 14.01
CA ALA A 127 -3.99 16.68 15.43
C ALA A 127 -5.05 16.06 16.36
N GLN A 128 -6.34 16.18 16.03
CA GLN A 128 -7.40 15.56 16.83
C GLN A 128 -7.47 14.04 16.62
N SER A 129 -7.21 13.55 15.40
CA SER A 129 -7.13 12.11 15.10
C SER A 129 -6.03 11.44 15.93
N TRP A 130 -4.84 12.03 15.97
CA TRP A 130 -3.74 11.61 16.83
C TRP A 130 -4.17 11.54 18.30
N LEU A 131 -4.80 12.60 18.81
CA LEU A 131 -5.21 12.68 20.20
C LEU A 131 -6.26 11.62 20.55
N ILE A 132 -7.22 11.37 19.66
CA ILE A 132 -8.23 10.32 19.85
C ILE A 132 -7.55 8.95 19.85
N ALA A 133 -6.64 8.67 18.91
CA ALA A 133 -5.89 7.42 18.89
C ALA A 133 -5.07 7.23 20.19
N HIS A 134 -4.38 8.28 20.65
CA HIS A 134 -3.66 8.28 21.92
C HIS A 134 -4.60 7.99 23.10
N TYR A 135 -5.75 8.67 23.16
CA TYR A 135 -6.76 8.46 24.19
C TYR A 135 -7.26 7.01 24.23
N MET A 136 -7.55 6.41 23.07
CA MET A 136 -8.02 5.02 22.97
C MET A 136 -6.94 4.01 23.34
N LEU A 137 -5.71 4.19 22.85
CA LEU A 137 -4.64 3.18 22.92
C LEU A 137 -3.87 3.18 24.25
N ARG A 138 -3.94 4.27 25.02
CA ARG A 138 -3.27 4.37 26.33
C ARG A 138 -4.00 3.68 27.47
N ASP A 139 -5.20 3.16 27.24
CA ASP A 139 -6.04 2.54 28.26
C ASP A 139 -6.64 1.23 27.75
N ALA A 140 -6.50 0.17 28.54
CA ALA A 140 -6.88 -1.17 28.10
C ALA A 140 -8.41 -1.33 27.95
N GLU A 141 -9.21 -0.63 28.76
CA GLU A 141 -10.67 -0.67 28.67
C GLU A 141 -11.14 0.06 27.40
N ARG A 142 -10.61 1.27 27.15
CA ARG A 142 -10.89 2.02 25.92
C ARG A 142 -10.41 1.28 24.68
N GLY A 143 -9.24 0.66 24.73
CA GLY A 143 -8.75 -0.20 23.65
C GLY A 143 -9.66 -1.41 23.39
N THR A 144 -10.32 -1.96 24.41
CA THR A 144 -11.29 -3.05 24.25
C THR A 144 -12.58 -2.57 23.58
N LYS A 145 -13.12 -1.44 24.05
CA LYS A 145 -14.27 -0.75 23.42
C LYS A 145 -14.00 -0.39 21.96
N PHE A 146 -12.79 0.08 21.67
CA PHE A 146 -12.37 0.42 20.31
C PHE A 146 -12.33 -0.82 19.40
N ARG A 147 -11.79 -1.96 19.87
CA ARG A 147 -11.84 -3.21 19.10
C ARG A 147 -13.27 -3.67 18.84
N ALA A 148 -14.19 -3.52 19.80
CA ALA A 148 -15.60 -3.83 19.61
C ALA A 148 -16.25 -2.93 18.55
N TYR A 149 -15.93 -1.63 18.57
CA TYR A 149 -16.37 -0.68 17.54
C TYR A 149 -15.86 -1.06 16.14
N ILE A 150 -14.57 -1.36 15.98
CA ILE A 150 -14.03 -1.80 14.68
C ILE A 150 -14.68 -3.11 14.22
N ASN A 151 -14.93 -4.05 15.12
CA ASN A 151 -15.62 -5.30 14.79
C ASN A 151 -17.05 -5.05 14.27
N ALA A 152 -17.80 -4.14 14.91
CA ALA A 152 -19.12 -3.72 14.44
C ALA A 152 -19.06 -3.10 13.03
N LEU A 153 -18.07 -2.24 12.75
CA LEU A 153 -17.87 -1.68 11.40
C LEU A 153 -17.62 -2.76 10.35
N VAL A 154 -16.75 -3.73 10.67
CA VAL A 154 -16.45 -4.86 9.77
C VAL A 154 -17.70 -5.69 9.46
N HIS A 155 -18.67 -5.76 10.37
CA HIS A 155 -19.96 -6.44 10.14
C HIS A 155 -21.02 -5.55 9.45
N GLY A 156 -20.66 -4.32 9.07
CA GLY A 156 -21.53 -3.40 8.34
C GLY A 156 -22.51 -2.63 9.23
N GLU A 157 -22.26 -2.56 10.54
CA GLU A 157 -23.05 -1.68 11.42
C GLU A 157 -22.80 -0.19 11.08
N GLU A 158 -23.84 0.64 11.27
CA GLU A 158 -23.74 2.07 11.00
C GLU A 158 -22.69 2.73 11.93
N PRO A 159 -21.71 3.49 11.40
CA PRO A 159 -20.58 3.98 12.18
C PRO A 159 -20.94 4.77 13.45
N LYS A 160 -21.94 5.65 13.39
CA LYS A 160 -22.33 6.50 14.51
C LYS A 160 -23.02 5.68 15.61
N ALA A 161 -23.91 4.76 15.24
CA ALA A 161 -24.57 3.84 16.15
C ALA A 161 -23.56 2.90 16.84
N ALA A 162 -22.66 2.29 16.06
CA ALA A 162 -21.63 1.40 16.56
C ALA A 162 -20.68 2.11 17.53
N PHE A 163 -20.30 3.35 17.25
CA PHE A 163 -19.46 4.15 18.14
C PHE A 163 -20.20 4.50 19.43
N THR A 164 -21.45 4.95 19.32
CA THR A 164 -22.29 5.34 20.47
C THR A 164 -22.52 4.16 21.41
N ALA A 165 -22.67 2.93 20.89
CA ALA A 165 -22.82 1.73 21.70
C ALA A 165 -21.59 1.46 22.61
N GLN A 166 -20.38 1.84 22.18
CA GLN A 166 -19.15 1.58 22.91
C GLN A 166 -18.68 2.74 23.78
N PHE A 167 -18.91 3.98 23.32
CA PHE A 167 -18.35 5.19 23.92
C PHE A 167 -19.40 6.18 24.45
N GLY A 168 -20.69 5.92 24.21
CA GLY A 168 -21.80 6.76 24.65
C GLY A 168 -21.97 8.01 23.78
N ASP A 169 -22.51 9.08 24.39
CA ASP A 169 -22.76 10.35 23.71
C ASP A 169 -21.48 10.94 23.08
N ILE A 170 -21.59 11.32 21.81
CA ILE A 170 -20.45 11.76 21.00
C ILE A 170 -19.88 13.09 21.49
N ASP A 171 -20.74 14.02 21.91
CA ASP A 171 -20.27 15.31 22.43
C ASP A 171 -19.61 15.15 23.80
N ALA A 172 -20.14 14.26 24.66
CA ALA A 172 -19.50 13.88 25.91
C ALA A 172 -18.13 13.24 25.68
N PHE A 173 -18.01 12.37 24.68
CA PHE A 173 -16.74 11.81 24.26
C PHE A 173 -15.75 12.91 23.81
N GLY A 174 -16.19 13.85 22.99
CA GLY A 174 -15.38 15.00 22.56
C GLY A 174 -14.87 15.84 23.73
N ARG A 175 -15.72 16.13 24.72
CA ARG A 175 -15.32 16.83 25.96
C ARG A 175 -14.31 16.02 26.77
N ALA A 176 -14.47 14.70 26.86
CA ALA A 176 -13.54 13.82 27.57
C ALA A 176 -12.15 13.82 26.90
N VAL A 177 -12.09 13.78 25.57
CA VAL A 177 -10.84 13.88 24.79
C VAL A 177 -10.18 15.26 24.98
N GLN A 178 -10.94 16.34 24.95
CA GLN A 178 -10.42 17.69 25.27
C GLN A 178 -9.86 17.78 26.69
N ALA A 179 -10.55 17.20 27.67
CA ALA A 179 -10.05 17.15 29.04
C ALA A 179 -8.78 16.31 29.16
N TYR A 180 -8.67 15.22 28.38
CA TYR A 180 -7.47 14.39 28.30
C TYR A 180 -6.27 15.16 27.75
N ALA A 181 -6.45 15.97 26.71
CA ALA A 181 -5.38 16.79 26.12
C ALA A 181 -4.69 17.74 27.12
N ARG A 182 -5.44 18.17 28.15
CA ARG A 182 -4.93 19.08 29.21
C ARG A 182 -4.17 18.34 30.31
N LYS A 183 -4.19 17.01 30.32
CA LYS A 183 -3.45 16.17 31.27
C LYS A 183 -2.09 15.79 30.69
N GLY A 184 -1.14 15.44 31.56
CA GLY A 184 0.14 14.87 31.12
C GLY A 184 -0.08 13.56 30.37
N MET A 185 0.28 13.53 29.08
CA MET A 185 0.21 12.33 28.25
C MET A 185 1.43 11.43 28.49
N THR A 186 1.19 10.12 28.54
CA THR A 186 2.22 9.09 28.74
C THR A 186 2.48 8.32 27.45
N TYR A 187 3.61 7.61 27.38
CA TYR A 187 3.99 6.75 26.26
C TYR A 187 4.05 5.28 26.70
N THR A 188 4.16 4.38 25.72
CA THR A 188 4.33 2.95 25.97
C THR A 188 5.80 2.57 25.84
N THR A 189 6.31 1.75 26.76
CA THR A 189 7.59 1.05 26.61
C THR A 189 7.32 -0.44 26.49
N ARG A 190 7.90 -1.09 25.48
CA ARG A 190 7.87 -2.54 25.30
C ARG A 190 9.28 -3.09 25.25
N THR A 191 9.51 -4.22 25.92
CA THR A 191 10.73 -5.00 25.71
C THR A 191 10.73 -5.53 24.28
N ARG A 192 11.85 -5.43 23.58
CA ARG A 192 11.99 -6.05 22.26
C ARG A 192 11.82 -7.56 22.44
N ALA A 193 10.85 -8.13 21.71
CA ALA A 193 10.51 -9.55 21.81
C ALA A 193 11.64 -10.48 21.35
N SER A 194 12.67 -9.94 20.69
CA SER A 194 13.63 -10.75 19.97
C SER A 194 15.06 -10.58 20.48
N ALA A 195 15.60 -11.71 20.94
CA ALA A 195 17.03 -12.01 20.97
C ALA A 195 17.60 -12.29 19.56
N ALA A 196 16.85 -12.01 18.48
CA ALA A 196 17.35 -12.17 17.12
C ALA A 196 18.61 -11.34 16.95
N VAL A 197 19.67 -12.05 16.58
CA VAL A 197 20.86 -11.46 15.97
C VAL A 197 20.35 -10.56 14.84
N PRO A 198 20.64 -9.25 14.84
CA PRO A 198 20.33 -8.38 13.72
C PRO A 198 20.80 -9.07 12.43
N PRO A 199 19.96 -9.16 11.39
CA PRO A 199 20.39 -9.79 10.15
C PRO A 199 21.65 -9.06 9.66
N PRO A 200 22.60 -9.76 9.01
CA PRO A 200 23.74 -9.09 8.40
C PRO A 200 23.23 -8.06 7.39
N VAL A 201 23.41 -6.77 7.70
CA VAL A 201 23.08 -5.68 6.78
C VAL A 201 24.33 -5.39 5.97
N THR A 202 24.23 -5.58 4.65
CA THR A 202 25.28 -5.18 3.72
C THR A 202 24.94 -3.78 3.20
N MET A 203 25.86 -2.83 3.40
CA MET A 203 25.75 -1.50 2.81
C MET A 203 26.57 -1.45 1.53
N SER A 204 25.97 -0.97 0.45
CA SER A 204 26.64 -0.78 -0.84
C SER A 204 26.35 0.60 -1.39
N THR A 205 27.35 1.19 -2.05
CA THR A 205 27.16 2.44 -2.80
C THR A 205 26.43 2.15 -4.11
N LEU A 206 25.38 2.91 -4.40
CA LEU A 206 24.70 2.84 -5.69
C LEU A 206 25.52 3.54 -6.79
N PRO A 207 25.40 3.12 -8.06
CA PRO A 207 26.09 3.77 -9.17
C PRO A 207 25.57 5.19 -9.41
N GLY A 208 26.36 6.01 -10.10
CA GLY A 208 26.00 7.41 -10.41
C GLY A 208 24.69 7.55 -11.19
N SER A 209 24.29 6.54 -11.97
CA SER A 209 22.98 6.53 -12.65
C SER A 209 21.79 6.48 -11.70
N ALA A 210 21.97 5.96 -10.48
CA ALA A 210 20.91 5.86 -9.49
C ALA A 210 20.40 7.23 -9.04
N ASP A 211 21.28 8.22 -8.94
CA ASP A 211 20.90 9.62 -8.63
C ASP A 211 19.90 10.18 -9.66
N ALA A 212 19.97 9.74 -10.92
CA ALA A 212 19.09 10.22 -11.98
C ALA A 212 17.81 9.37 -12.15
N LEU A 213 17.87 8.08 -11.85
CA LEU A 213 16.86 7.11 -12.27
C LEU A 213 16.07 6.45 -11.14
N LEU A 214 16.58 6.42 -9.90
CA LEU A 214 15.96 5.67 -8.79
C LEU A 214 14.53 6.11 -8.49
N LEU A 215 14.27 7.41 -8.43
CA LEU A 215 12.92 7.91 -8.19
C LEU A 215 11.96 7.59 -9.35
N ARG A 216 12.48 7.46 -10.57
CA ARG A 216 11.68 7.13 -11.74
C ARG A 216 11.34 5.66 -11.79
N GLU A 217 12.30 4.80 -11.43
CA GLU A 217 12.08 3.36 -11.21
C GLU A 217 11.02 3.15 -10.12
N ALA A 218 11.19 3.78 -8.96
CA ALA A 218 10.23 3.68 -7.85
C ALA A 218 8.81 4.15 -8.22
N ALA A 219 8.67 5.16 -9.10
CA ALA A 219 7.37 5.57 -9.62
C ALA A 219 6.70 4.48 -10.46
N MET A 220 7.45 3.73 -11.26
CA MET A 220 6.90 2.61 -12.05
C MET A 220 6.39 1.48 -11.15
N HIS A 221 7.06 1.22 -10.02
CA HIS A 221 6.66 0.20 -9.06
C HIS A 221 5.34 0.52 -8.32
N ILE A 222 4.89 1.78 -8.32
CA ILE A 222 3.59 2.16 -7.75
C ILE A 222 2.56 2.57 -8.81
N GLY A 223 2.96 2.58 -10.08
CA GLY A 223 2.14 3.02 -11.21
C GLY A 223 2.38 4.46 -11.63
N VAL A 224 2.51 4.64 -12.94
CA VAL A 224 2.53 5.95 -13.61
C VAL A 224 1.32 6.00 -14.53
N GLY A 225 0.42 6.96 -14.27
CA GLY A 225 -0.80 7.12 -15.08
C GLY A 225 -0.51 7.36 -16.55
N ASP A 226 -1.37 6.82 -17.41
CA ASP A 226 -1.39 6.93 -18.88
C ASP A 226 -0.98 8.31 -19.42
N GLU A 227 -1.55 9.38 -18.85
CA GLU A 227 -1.30 10.75 -19.30
C GLU A 227 0.14 11.21 -19.04
N ASN A 228 0.81 10.62 -18.04
CA ASN A 228 2.17 10.95 -17.62
C ASN A 228 3.21 9.98 -18.16
N ALA A 229 2.82 8.75 -18.51
CA ALA A 229 3.72 7.69 -18.97
C ALA A 229 4.62 8.10 -20.16
N PRO A 230 4.13 8.78 -21.22
CA PRO A 230 5.00 9.22 -22.32
C PRO A 230 6.10 10.19 -21.89
N GLN A 231 5.78 11.14 -21.00
CA GLN A 231 6.76 12.10 -20.48
C GLN A 231 7.76 11.41 -19.56
N HIS A 232 7.30 10.48 -18.72
CA HIS A 232 8.15 9.69 -17.83
C HIS A 232 9.17 8.87 -18.62
N LEU A 233 8.71 8.12 -19.63
CA LEU A 233 9.55 7.34 -20.51
C LEU A 233 10.58 8.19 -21.26
N ALA A 234 10.16 9.33 -21.81
CA ALA A 234 11.08 10.24 -22.51
C ALA A 234 12.21 10.73 -21.59
N ARG A 235 11.91 11.03 -20.32
CA ARG A 235 12.92 11.40 -19.31
C ARG A 235 13.85 10.23 -18.97
N ILE A 236 13.32 9.02 -18.77
CA ILE A 236 14.15 7.83 -18.51
C ILE A 236 15.10 7.59 -19.68
N ARG A 237 14.61 7.64 -20.92
CA ARG A 237 15.45 7.49 -22.13
C ARG A 237 16.59 8.51 -22.16
N ALA A 238 16.30 9.78 -21.88
CA ALA A 238 17.29 10.85 -21.88
C ALA A 238 18.34 10.70 -20.78
N GLU A 239 17.93 10.32 -19.55
CA GLU A 239 18.86 10.12 -18.44
C GLU A 239 19.69 8.83 -18.61
N ALA A 240 19.06 7.72 -18.98
CA ALA A 240 19.76 6.45 -19.20
C ALA A 240 20.80 6.53 -20.34
N ALA A 241 20.57 7.35 -21.37
CA ALA A 241 21.54 7.57 -22.45
C ALA A 241 22.87 8.16 -21.95
N LYS A 242 22.87 8.92 -20.86
CA LYS A 242 24.10 9.47 -20.23
C LYS A 242 24.92 8.39 -19.53
N PHE A 243 24.32 7.24 -19.26
CA PHE A 243 24.90 6.12 -18.51
C PHE A 243 24.76 4.79 -19.30
N ALA A 244 24.92 4.82 -20.63
CA ALA A 244 24.59 3.68 -21.49
C ALA A 244 25.33 2.36 -21.18
N SER A 245 26.51 2.43 -20.57
CA SER A 245 27.28 1.25 -20.13
C SER A 245 26.94 0.79 -18.70
N ASP A 246 26.14 1.54 -17.95
CA ASP A 246 25.77 1.23 -16.58
C ASP A 246 24.64 0.18 -16.54
N PRO A 247 24.83 -0.98 -15.90
CA PRO A 247 23.79 -2.01 -15.78
C PRO A 247 22.51 -1.51 -15.10
N TYR A 248 22.61 -0.59 -14.13
CA TYR A 248 21.46 -0.04 -13.43
C TYR A 248 20.65 0.86 -14.36
N ALA A 249 21.32 1.77 -15.09
CA ALA A 249 20.62 2.60 -16.07
C ALA A 249 19.94 1.77 -17.17
N LYS A 250 20.61 0.71 -17.61
CA LYS A 250 20.04 -0.24 -18.58
C LYS A 250 18.82 -0.96 -18.02
N ARG A 251 18.83 -1.36 -16.75
CA ARG A 251 17.68 -2.00 -16.07
C ARG A 251 16.46 -1.08 -16.06
N VAL A 252 16.61 0.14 -15.57
CA VAL A 252 15.50 1.11 -15.49
C VAL A 252 14.95 1.43 -16.89
N LEU A 253 15.82 1.52 -17.90
CA LEU A 253 15.38 1.69 -19.28
C LEU A 253 14.64 0.46 -19.82
N ALA A 254 15.11 -0.75 -19.51
CA ALA A 254 14.45 -1.99 -19.93
C ALA A 254 13.02 -2.07 -19.37
N GLU A 255 12.86 -1.73 -18.09
CA GLU A 255 11.57 -1.69 -17.42
C GLU A 255 10.64 -0.65 -18.05
N ALA A 256 11.11 0.59 -18.18
CA ALA A 256 10.31 1.67 -18.76
C ALA A 256 9.86 1.38 -20.19
N GLU A 257 10.72 0.77 -21.01
CA GLU A 257 10.37 0.39 -22.39
C GLU A 257 9.36 -0.77 -22.43
N ILE A 258 9.44 -1.73 -21.50
CA ILE A 258 8.46 -2.82 -21.40
C ILE A 258 7.10 -2.31 -20.93
N LEU A 259 7.08 -1.45 -19.90
CA LEU A 259 5.84 -0.97 -19.32
C LEU A 259 5.15 0.06 -20.21
N TYR A 260 5.89 1.01 -20.78
CA TYR A 260 5.32 2.23 -21.39
C TYR A 260 5.80 2.51 -22.81
N GLY A 261 6.68 1.68 -23.39
CA GLY A 261 7.40 1.99 -24.61
C GLY A 261 7.46 0.86 -25.62
N ASP A 262 8.65 0.70 -26.23
CA ASP A 262 8.91 -0.41 -27.15
C ASP A 262 9.27 -1.66 -26.34
N ARG A 263 8.28 -2.55 -26.16
CA ARG A 263 8.45 -3.76 -25.35
C ARG A 263 9.53 -4.69 -25.86
N GLU A 264 9.77 -4.72 -27.18
CA GLU A 264 10.83 -5.53 -27.77
C GLU A 264 12.21 -4.95 -27.49
N LYS A 265 12.33 -3.63 -27.52
CA LYS A 265 13.56 -2.96 -27.11
C LYS A 265 13.86 -3.21 -25.64
N GLY A 266 12.88 -3.05 -24.76
CA GLY A 266 13.07 -3.33 -23.33
C GLY A 266 13.40 -4.79 -23.04
N ALA A 267 12.75 -5.73 -23.74
CA ALA A 267 13.04 -7.16 -23.69
C ALA A 267 14.50 -7.48 -24.01
N LYS A 268 15.06 -6.90 -25.09
CA LYS A 268 16.46 -7.09 -25.47
C LYS A 268 17.43 -6.59 -24.40
N LEU A 269 17.15 -5.41 -23.83
CA LEU A 269 17.96 -4.86 -22.74
C LEU A 269 17.93 -5.75 -21.49
N ALA A 270 16.76 -6.29 -21.14
CA ALA A 270 16.62 -7.24 -20.04
C ALA A 270 17.35 -8.56 -20.31
N ASP A 271 17.30 -9.09 -21.55
CA ASP A 271 18.01 -10.31 -21.94
C ASP A 271 19.54 -10.13 -21.88
N GLU A 272 20.07 -8.96 -22.25
CA GLU A 272 21.50 -8.64 -22.08
C GLU A 272 21.92 -8.67 -20.61
N LEU A 273 21.11 -8.11 -19.71
CA LEU A 273 21.40 -8.09 -18.26
C LEU A 273 21.28 -9.49 -17.64
N LEU A 274 20.29 -10.29 -18.08
CA LEU A 274 20.14 -11.69 -17.67
C LEU A 274 21.32 -12.56 -18.11
N GLY A 275 22.02 -12.20 -19.19
CA GLY A 275 23.27 -12.86 -19.58
C GLY A 275 24.35 -12.83 -18.49
N ALA A 276 24.42 -11.74 -17.72
CA ALA A 276 25.33 -11.58 -16.59
C ALA A 276 24.70 -12.03 -15.25
N THR A 277 23.37 -11.95 -15.13
CA THR A 277 22.62 -12.24 -13.90
C THR A 277 21.44 -13.21 -14.16
N PRO A 278 21.69 -14.49 -14.48
CA PRO A 278 20.63 -15.38 -15.00
C PRO A 278 19.48 -15.69 -14.03
N SER A 279 19.71 -15.48 -12.73
CA SER A 279 18.75 -15.71 -11.64
C SER A 279 18.25 -14.40 -11.03
N ASP A 280 18.37 -13.27 -11.71
CA ASP A 280 17.80 -12.01 -11.24
C ASP A 280 16.27 -12.06 -11.34
N VAL A 281 15.60 -12.10 -10.19
CA VAL A 281 14.15 -12.28 -10.13
C VAL A 281 13.38 -11.14 -10.80
N GLU A 282 13.85 -9.89 -10.67
CA GLU A 282 13.18 -8.71 -11.22
C GLU A 282 13.26 -8.71 -12.74
N LEU A 283 14.41 -9.05 -13.32
CA LEU A 283 14.55 -9.16 -14.78
C LEU A 283 13.73 -10.33 -15.33
N LEU A 284 13.67 -11.47 -14.64
CA LEU A 284 12.83 -12.60 -15.03
C LEU A 284 11.34 -12.24 -14.96
N TYR A 285 10.92 -11.56 -13.90
CA TYR A 285 9.57 -11.01 -13.73
C TYR A 285 9.23 -10.05 -14.88
N LEU A 286 10.12 -9.12 -15.20
CA LEU A 286 9.93 -8.12 -16.24
C LEU A 286 9.78 -8.76 -17.64
N ARG A 287 10.52 -9.83 -17.93
CA ARG A 287 10.32 -10.61 -19.17
C ARG A 287 8.94 -11.27 -19.22
N GLY A 288 8.44 -11.77 -18.09
CA GLY A 288 7.07 -12.24 -17.96
C GLY A 288 6.05 -11.12 -18.21
N MET A 289 6.28 -9.95 -17.63
CA MET A 289 5.42 -8.78 -17.78
C MET A 289 5.32 -8.29 -19.23
N ARG A 290 6.41 -8.30 -20.02
CA ARG A 290 6.34 -8.03 -21.47
C ARG A 290 5.27 -8.88 -22.16
N HIS A 291 5.19 -10.16 -21.82
CA HIS A 291 4.21 -11.06 -22.41
C HIS A 291 2.80 -10.87 -21.84
N VAL A 292 2.67 -10.53 -20.56
CA VAL A 292 1.37 -10.16 -19.96
C VAL A 292 0.79 -8.93 -20.65
N LEU A 293 1.61 -7.90 -20.89
CA LEU A 293 1.17 -6.67 -21.56
C LEU A 293 0.76 -6.92 -23.02
N ASP A 294 1.45 -7.80 -23.74
CA ASP A 294 1.01 -8.21 -25.08
C ASP A 294 -0.28 -9.03 -25.04
N ALA A 295 -0.48 -9.85 -24.01
CA ALA A 295 -1.73 -10.58 -23.82
C ALA A 295 -2.90 -9.64 -23.53
N ARG A 296 -2.68 -8.55 -22.78
CA ARG A 296 -3.68 -7.51 -22.51
C ARG A 296 -4.01 -6.66 -23.74
N ALA A 297 -3.04 -6.46 -24.64
CA ALA A 297 -3.21 -5.69 -25.86
C ALA A 297 -3.71 -6.54 -27.05
N ALA A 298 -3.84 -7.86 -26.91
CA ALA A 298 -4.29 -8.73 -27.98
C ALA A 298 -5.81 -8.57 -28.22
N GLU A 299 -6.21 -8.29 -29.47
CA GLU A 299 -7.62 -8.20 -29.88
C GLU A 299 -8.28 -9.59 -30.05
N ASP A 300 -7.48 -10.59 -30.47
CA ASP A 300 -7.97 -11.94 -30.79
C ASP A 300 -7.60 -12.96 -29.69
N ASP A 301 -6.37 -13.49 -29.76
CA ASP A 301 -5.94 -14.62 -28.93
C ASP A 301 -4.79 -14.24 -28.00
N ALA A 302 -5.12 -14.06 -26.73
CA ALA A 302 -4.17 -13.79 -25.65
C ALA A 302 -3.44 -15.06 -25.15
N VAL A 303 -3.88 -16.27 -25.52
CA VAL A 303 -3.36 -17.55 -24.99
C VAL A 303 -1.86 -17.73 -25.24
N PRO A 304 -1.29 -17.46 -26.43
CA PRO A 304 0.14 -17.66 -26.68
C PRO A 304 1.00 -16.74 -25.82
N ALA A 305 0.59 -15.47 -25.66
CA ALA A 305 1.29 -14.48 -24.86
C ALA A 305 1.25 -14.86 -23.37
N TYR A 306 0.09 -15.23 -22.83
CA TYR A 306 -0.01 -15.73 -21.46
C TYR A 306 0.81 -17.00 -21.22
N LYS A 307 0.84 -17.92 -22.19
CA LYS A 307 1.68 -19.13 -22.11
C LYS A 307 3.17 -18.78 -22.07
N ALA A 308 3.61 -17.79 -22.84
CA ALA A 308 4.98 -17.29 -22.81
C ALA A 308 5.31 -16.63 -21.45
N ALA A 309 4.41 -15.80 -20.91
CA ALA A 309 4.57 -15.18 -19.60
C ALA A 309 4.79 -16.22 -18.48
N ARG A 310 3.97 -17.29 -18.46
CA ARG A 310 4.09 -18.38 -17.48
C ARG A 310 5.49 -18.97 -17.39
N GLY A 311 6.14 -19.18 -18.54
CA GLY A 311 7.49 -19.75 -18.57
C GLY A 311 8.51 -18.88 -17.83
N TRP A 312 8.38 -17.55 -17.95
CA TRP A 312 9.24 -16.59 -17.25
C TRP A 312 8.92 -16.51 -15.76
N PHE A 313 7.65 -16.48 -15.38
CA PHE A 313 7.27 -16.45 -13.96
C PHE A 313 7.68 -17.73 -13.21
N VAL A 314 7.66 -18.90 -13.87
CA VAL A 314 8.22 -20.14 -13.28
C VAL A 314 9.74 -20.00 -13.01
N ARG A 315 10.49 -19.31 -13.89
CA ARG A 315 11.91 -19.06 -13.67
C ARG A 315 12.13 -18.04 -12.54
N ALA A 316 11.34 -16.97 -12.51
CA ALA A 316 11.38 -15.96 -11.45
C ALA A 316 11.07 -16.60 -10.08
N HIS A 317 10.04 -17.44 -9.97
CA HIS A 317 9.71 -18.15 -8.74
C HIS A 317 10.82 -19.12 -8.28
N LYS A 318 11.54 -19.75 -9.22
CA LYS A 318 12.72 -20.56 -8.88
C LYS A 318 13.89 -19.72 -8.34
N ALA A 319 14.02 -18.47 -8.79
CA ALA A 319 15.04 -17.54 -8.31
C ALA A 319 14.70 -16.98 -6.92
N ASP A 320 13.45 -16.59 -6.71
CA ASP A 320 12.91 -16.18 -5.41
C ASP A 320 11.46 -16.67 -5.24
N PRO A 321 11.23 -17.68 -4.38
CA PRO A 321 9.90 -18.21 -4.12
C PRO A 321 8.94 -17.23 -3.46
N ASN A 322 9.45 -16.17 -2.82
CA ASN A 322 8.68 -15.19 -2.05
C ASN A 322 8.50 -13.86 -2.79
N HIS A 323 8.84 -13.79 -4.08
CA HIS A 323 8.62 -12.61 -4.88
C HIS A 323 7.12 -12.46 -5.24
N PHE A 324 6.37 -11.77 -4.37
CA PHE A 324 4.90 -11.65 -4.48
C PHE A 324 4.41 -11.11 -5.84
N PRO A 325 5.08 -10.15 -6.54
CA PRO A 325 4.66 -9.71 -7.87
C PRO A 325 4.64 -10.86 -8.88
N THR A 326 5.65 -11.73 -8.81
CA THR A 326 5.71 -12.94 -9.66
C THR A 326 4.59 -13.91 -9.37
N LEU A 327 4.26 -14.15 -8.09
CA LEU A 327 3.16 -15.03 -7.72
C LEU A 327 1.81 -14.51 -8.24
N ALA A 328 1.54 -13.21 -8.04
CA ALA A 328 0.33 -12.56 -8.53
C ALA A 328 0.21 -12.61 -10.06
N ARG A 329 1.28 -12.25 -10.78
CA ARG A 329 1.27 -12.25 -12.26
C ARG A 329 1.33 -13.64 -12.87
N TYR A 330 1.87 -14.64 -12.16
CA TYR A 330 1.71 -16.05 -12.55
C TYR A 330 0.24 -16.45 -12.57
N ALA A 331 -0.53 -16.12 -11.53
CA ALA A 331 -1.96 -16.42 -11.47
C ALA A 331 -2.73 -15.70 -12.59
N GLU A 332 -2.45 -14.40 -12.84
CA GLU A 332 -3.04 -13.68 -13.97
C GLU A 332 -2.74 -14.37 -15.31
N SER A 333 -1.52 -14.84 -15.50
CA SER A 333 -1.13 -15.53 -16.73
C SER A 333 -1.84 -16.88 -16.94
N LEU A 334 -2.64 -17.34 -15.98
CA LEU A 334 -3.51 -18.51 -16.12
C LEU A 334 -4.95 -18.15 -16.49
N ARG A 335 -5.35 -16.88 -16.60
CA ARG A 335 -6.75 -16.45 -16.86
C ARG A 335 -7.43 -17.16 -18.04
N THR A 336 -6.68 -17.52 -19.08
CA THR A 336 -7.19 -18.21 -20.27
C THR A 336 -6.94 -19.73 -20.26
N ASP A 337 -6.55 -20.28 -19.11
CA ASP A 337 -6.16 -21.67 -18.91
C ASP A 337 -7.06 -22.32 -17.85
N GLY A 338 -7.47 -23.57 -18.07
CA GLY A 338 -8.34 -24.29 -17.13
C GLY A 338 -7.73 -24.55 -15.74
N ARG A 339 -6.45 -24.19 -15.53
CA ARG A 339 -5.81 -24.23 -14.21
C ARG A 339 -6.05 -22.96 -13.39
N PHE A 340 -6.65 -21.91 -13.95
CA PHE A 340 -6.87 -20.65 -13.24
C PHE A 340 -7.57 -20.84 -11.90
N ASP A 341 -8.64 -21.62 -11.87
CA ASP A 341 -9.45 -21.88 -10.67
C ASP A 341 -8.98 -23.10 -9.87
N SER A 342 -7.78 -23.64 -10.14
CA SER A 342 -7.25 -24.82 -9.43
C SER A 342 -6.85 -24.53 -7.98
N ASP A 343 -6.82 -25.56 -7.13
CA ASP A 343 -6.34 -25.44 -5.75
C ASP A 343 -4.90 -24.91 -5.69
N ASN A 344 -4.04 -25.34 -6.61
CA ASN A 344 -2.66 -24.87 -6.68
C ASN A 344 -2.59 -23.36 -6.99
N THR A 345 -3.43 -22.84 -7.89
CA THR A 345 -3.47 -21.39 -8.18
C THR A 345 -3.98 -20.60 -6.98
N MET A 346 -4.99 -21.13 -6.27
CA MET A 346 -5.44 -20.53 -5.00
C MET A 346 -4.30 -20.42 -4.00
N GLU A 347 -3.56 -21.50 -3.76
CA GLU A 347 -2.43 -21.51 -2.82
C GLU A 347 -1.35 -20.49 -3.19
N ILE A 348 -1.05 -20.34 -4.48
CA ILE A 348 -0.10 -19.34 -4.99
C ILE A 348 -0.58 -17.91 -4.69
N VAL A 349 -1.85 -17.61 -4.95
CA VAL A 349 -2.41 -16.27 -4.70
C VAL A 349 -2.52 -16.00 -3.21
N LEU A 350 -2.87 -17.00 -2.39
CA LEU A 350 -2.88 -16.87 -0.94
C LEU A 350 -1.49 -16.62 -0.36
N LEU A 351 -0.45 -17.26 -0.92
CA LEU A 351 0.94 -16.96 -0.54
C LEU A 351 1.30 -15.51 -0.91
N ALA A 352 0.92 -15.05 -2.11
CA ALA A 352 1.12 -13.65 -2.50
C ALA A 352 0.40 -12.69 -1.54
N GLN A 353 -0.84 -13.01 -1.16
CA GLN A 353 -1.64 -12.22 -0.21
C GLN A 353 -1.02 -12.21 1.18
N GLN A 354 -0.46 -13.32 1.65
CA GLN A 354 0.25 -13.39 2.93
C GLN A 354 1.53 -12.55 2.93
N LEU A 355 2.25 -12.54 1.82
CA LEU A 355 3.49 -11.77 1.66
C LEU A 355 3.22 -10.26 1.53
N ALA A 356 2.11 -9.89 0.89
CA ALA A 356 1.74 -8.50 0.61
C ALA A 356 0.24 -8.22 0.90
N PRO A 357 -0.23 -8.34 2.16
CA PRO A 357 -1.65 -8.18 2.52
C PRO A 357 -2.19 -6.76 2.32
N GLN A 358 -1.29 -5.78 2.21
CA GLN A 358 -1.56 -4.37 1.84
C GLN A 358 -1.91 -4.16 0.36
N VAL A 359 -1.71 -5.17 -0.49
CA VAL A 359 -1.99 -5.05 -1.93
C VAL A 359 -3.41 -5.52 -2.19
N ASP A 360 -4.32 -4.57 -2.32
CA ASP A 360 -5.75 -4.83 -2.48
C ASP A 360 -6.06 -5.64 -3.75
N GLU A 361 -5.33 -5.43 -4.85
CA GLU A 361 -5.46 -6.22 -6.09
C GLU A 361 -5.30 -7.73 -5.83
N ILE A 362 -4.34 -8.11 -4.98
CA ILE A 362 -4.06 -9.52 -4.66
C ILE A 362 -5.16 -10.09 -3.77
N SER A 363 -5.68 -9.30 -2.82
CA SER A 363 -6.81 -9.69 -1.98
C SER A 363 -8.10 -9.86 -2.80
N MET A 364 -8.34 -8.99 -3.77
CA MET A 364 -9.47 -9.12 -4.71
C MET A 364 -9.34 -10.40 -5.57
N LEU A 365 -8.15 -10.69 -6.10
CA LEU A 365 -7.90 -11.91 -6.85
C LEU A 365 -8.11 -13.17 -6.00
N ALA A 366 -7.60 -13.19 -4.77
CA ALA A 366 -7.80 -14.28 -3.83
C ALA A 366 -9.30 -14.50 -3.53
N ALA A 367 -10.04 -13.43 -3.23
CA ALA A 367 -11.47 -13.51 -2.98
C ALA A 367 -12.26 -14.01 -4.20
N SER A 368 -11.87 -13.61 -5.42
CA SER A 368 -12.48 -14.10 -6.66
C SER A 368 -12.30 -15.61 -6.82
N LEU A 369 -11.06 -16.11 -6.63
CA LEU A 369 -10.77 -17.54 -6.64
C LEU A 369 -11.58 -18.28 -5.56
N MET A 370 -11.68 -17.73 -4.34
CA MET A 370 -12.48 -18.31 -3.25
C MET A 370 -13.95 -18.45 -3.66
N ILE A 371 -14.54 -17.42 -4.27
CA ILE A 371 -15.93 -17.46 -4.76
C ILE A 371 -16.10 -18.55 -5.82
N MET A 372 -15.21 -18.60 -6.84
CA MET A 372 -15.26 -19.62 -7.89
C MET A 372 -15.20 -21.05 -7.31
N ARG A 373 -14.38 -21.26 -6.29
CA ARG A 373 -14.26 -22.56 -5.60
C ARG A 373 -15.37 -22.82 -4.58
N GLY A 374 -16.14 -21.80 -4.19
CA GLY A 374 -17.27 -21.91 -3.25
C GLY A 374 -16.88 -21.69 -1.79
N HIS A 375 -15.70 -21.13 -1.53
CA HIS A 375 -15.19 -20.74 -0.23
C HIS A 375 -15.78 -19.38 0.18
N PHE A 376 -17.12 -19.28 0.17
CA PHE A 376 -17.82 -18.01 0.30
C PHE A 376 -17.55 -17.28 1.62
N SER A 377 -17.43 -18.02 2.73
CA SER A 377 -17.16 -17.43 4.05
C SER A 377 -15.76 -16.84 4.16
N GLU A 378 -14.76 -17.48 3.53
CA GLU A 378 -13.39 -16.95 3.46
C GLU A 378 -13.33 -15.71 2.55
N ALA A 379 -14.02 -15.76 1.40
CA ALA A 379 -14.13 -14.62 0.50
C ALA A 379 -14.78 -13.41 1.20
N GLU A 380 -15.89 -13.63 1.92
CA GLU A 380 -16.54 -12.58 2.70
C GLU A 380 -15.59 -11.96 3.73
N ALA A 381 -14.88 -12.78 4.51
CA ALA A 381 -13.93 -12.28 5.50
C ALA A 381 -12.82 -11.41 4.88
N MET A 382 -12.37 -11.76 3.67
CA MET A 382 -11.35 -10.99 2.93
C MET A 382 -11.92 -9.70 2.31
N LEU A 383 -13.16 -9.72 1.83
CA LEU A 383 -13.81 -8.60 1.14
C LEU A 383 -14.36 -7.54 2.09
N LEU A 384 -14.74 -7.90 3.33
CA LEU A 384 -15.33 -6.96 4.29
C LEU A 384 -14.45 -5.73 4.57
N PRO A 385 -13.12 -5.88 4.83
CA PRO A 385 -12.21 -4.74 4.96
C PRO A 385 -12.14 -3.86 3.71
N LEU A 386 -12.17 -4.47 2.51
CA LEU A 386 -12.03 -3.77 1.24
C LEU A 386 -13.30 -2.97 0.90
N ALA A 387 -14.47 -3.58 1.10
CA ALA A 387 -15.78 -2.97 0.85
C ALA A 387 -16.06 -1.74 1.72
N SER A 388 -15.39 -1.66 2.88
CA SER A 388 -15.53 -0.56 3.83
C SER A 388 -14.34 0.42 3.78
N SER A 389 -13.46 0.29 2.78
CA SER A 389 -12.28 1.14 2.63
C SER A 389 -12.66 2.56 2.17
N PRO A 390 -12.24 3.61 2.90
CA PRO A 390 -12.50 5.00 2.52
C PRO A 390 -11.48 5.58 1.52
N HIS A 391 -10.45 4.80 1.16
CA HIS A 391 -9.28 5.28 0.41
C HIS A 391 -9.41 5.10 -1.11
N ASP A 392 -10.24 4.16 -1.56
CA ASP A 392 -10.51 3.89 -2.98
C ASP A 392 -12.00 3.53 -3.16
N GLU A 393 -12.77 4.46 -3.73
CA GLU A 393 -14.21 4.28 -3.92
C GLU A 393 -14.53 3.23 -5.01
N GLY A 394 -13.66 3.10 -6.03
CA GLY A 394 -13.83 2.14 -7.11
C GLY A 394 -13.63 0.72 -6.60
N LEU A 395 -12.51 0.50 -5.90
CA LEU A 395 -12.22 -0.76 -5.23
C LEU A 395 -13.28 -1.12 -4.18
N ALA A 396 -13.69 -0.17 -3.34
CA ALA A 396 -14.73 -0.44 -2.32
C ALA A 396 -16.06 -0.84 -2.97
N THR A 397 -16.39 -0.28 -4.13
CA THR A 397 -17.58 -0.64 -4.91
C THR A 397 -17.46 -2.07 -5.48
N ALA A 398 -16.33 -2.40 -6.10
CA ALA A 398 -16.06 -3.74 -6.63
C ALA A 398 -16.04 -4.80 -5.52
N ALA A 399 -15.37 -4.51 -4.40
CA ALA A 399 -15.34 -5.39 -3.23
C ALA A 399 -16.74 -5.58 -2.64
N SER A 400 -17.56 -4.53 -2.59
CA SER A 400 -18.96 -4.61 -2.16
C SER A 400 -19.81 -5.48 -3.10
N ALA A 401 -19.55 -5.46 -4.41
CA ALA A 401 -20.22 -6.32 -5.38
C ALA A 401 -19.85 -7.80 -5.17
N MET A 402 -18.56 -8.11 -5.07
CA MET A 402 -18.08 -9.46 -4.76
C MET A 402 -18.56 -9.95 -3.40
N LEU A 403 -18.67 -9.06 -2.41
CA LEU A 403 -19.18 -9.40 -1.08
C LEU A 403 -20.66 -9.83 -1.15
N ARG A 404 -21.49 -9.13 -1.95
CA ARG A 404 -22.89 -9.54 -2.21
C ARG A 404 -22.93 -10.90 -2.90
N GLN A 405 -22.06 -11.13 -3.88
CA GLN A 405 -21.94 -12.40 -4.59
C GLN A 405 -21.59 -13.55 -3.64
N ALA A 406 -20.60 -13.35 -2.76
CA ALA A 406 -20.19 -14.32 -1.75
C ALA A 406 -21.33 -14.65 -0.76
N ARG A 407 -22.01 -13.63 -0.23
CA ARG A 407 -23.17 -13.79 0.66
C ARG A 407 -24.33 -14.52 0.01
N ALA A 408 -24.56 -14.28 -1.27
CA ALA A 408 -25.56 -14.98 -2.08
C ALA A 408 -25.13 -16.41 -2.47
N LYS A 409 -23.88 -16.82 -2.16
CA LYS A 409 -23.29 -18.09 -2.60
C LYS A 409 -23.35 -18.29 -4.11
N SER A 410 -23.25 -17.19 -4.86
CA SER A 410 -23.28 -17.20 -6.32
C SER A 410 -21.87 -17.39 -6.88
N LYS A 411 -21.74 -18.28 -7.86
CA LYS A 411 -20.49 -18.45 -8.63
C LYS A 411 -20.53 -17.75 -9.99
N SER A 412 -21.68 -17.20 -10.36
CA SER A 412 -21.83 -16.49 -11.64
C SER A 412 -20.93 -15.26 -11.65
N PRO A 413 -20.16 -14.99 -12.72
CA PRO A 413 -19.38 -13.77 -12.85
C PRO A 413 -20.23 -12.52 -12.61
N LEU A 414 -19.62 -11.47 -12.09
CA LEU A 414 -20.27 -10.16 -12.02
C LEU A 414 -20.49 -9.65 -13.47
N PRO A 415 -21.56 -8.90 -13.74
CA PRO A 415 -21.76 -8.30 -15.07
C PRO A 415 -20.55 -7.43 -15.46
N ASP A 416 -20.20 -7.40 -16.75
CA ASP A 416 -19.16 -6.51 -17.29
C ASP A 416 -19.47 -5.05 -16.91
N GLY A 417 -18.74 -4.52 -15.94
CA GLY A 417 -18.99 -3.22 -15.29
C GLY A 417 -18.92 -3.27 -13.75
N ASP A 418 -19.08 -4.44 -13.15
CA ASP A 418 -18.92 -4.71 -11.70
C ASP A 418 -17.70 -5.62 -11.39
N GLU A 419 -17.09 -6.23 -12.41
CA GLU A 419 -15.74 -6.79 -12.26
C GLU A 419 -14.80 -5.66 -11.82
N PRO A 420 -13.84 -5.92 -10.91
CA PRO A 420 -12.83 -4.93 -10.64
C PRO A 420 -12.24 -4.55 -12.01
N ALA A 421 -12.35 -3.27 -12.35
CA ALA A 421 -11.21 -2.67 -13.02
C ALA A 421 -10.07 -3.04 -12.07
N VAL A 422 -9.29 -4.06 -12.45
CA VAL A 422 -7.92 -4.11 -12.01
C VAL A 422 -7.43 -2.79 -12.56
N GLU A 423 -7.47 -1.73 -11.73
CA GLU A 423 -6.72 -0.54 -12.00
C GLU A 423 -5.29 -1.06 -12.00
N THR A 424 -4.85 -1.47 -13.18
CA THR A 424 -3.57 -2.10 -13.43
C THR A 424 -2.53 -1.03 -13.28
N ALA A 425 -2.38 -0.39 -12.12
CA ALA A 425 -1.54 0.79 -12.01
C ALA A 425 -1.86 1.78 -13.14
N SER A 426 -3.14 2.09 -13.35
CA SER A 426 -3.68 2.80 -14.52
C SER A 426 -3.41 2.09 -15.86
N GLN A 427 -4.32 2.24 -16.81
CA GLN A 427 -3.94 1.98 -18.20
C GLN A 427 -2.72 2.85 -18.56
#